data_AF-A0A101I8R7-F1
#
_entry.id   AF-A0A101I8R7-F1
#
_cell.length_a   1.000
_cell.length_b   1.000
_cell.length_c   1.000
_cell.angle_alpha   90.00
_cell.angle_beta   90.00
_cell.angle_gamma   90.00
#
_symmetry.space_group_name_H-M   'P 1'
#
loop_
_entity.id
_entity.type
_entity.pdbx_description
1 polymer ?
#
loop_
_entity_poly.entity_id
_entity_poly.type
_entity_poly.pdbx_seq_one_letter_code
_entity_poly.pdbx_strand_id
1 'polypeptide(L)'
;MKYAAEAFASLMRLVLLLKYGGCELKNTEQLRRKGMTLTELLVALSVSTVVLLIVVLITTQSLRITKATEASMSLDEQISKLHSSLNYIISRQFTALGSFTYSEDVPEGKVQEITLYSGVPGYSVDVISAVSTITYDSSLRKVIHQYYNKSGSLVSSVIAENVVEFEFDPVPLTSYLTYRATFTYFDPVSNDPILTRSAGGAVRFY
;
A
#
# COMPACT_ATOMS: atom_id res chain seq x y z
N MET A 1 3.32 16.18 -12.05
CA MET A 1 2.97 16.79 -13.35
C MET A 1 3.72 18.09 -13.66
N LYS A 2 3.93 19.03 -12.71
CA LYS A 2 4.67 20.28 -12.97
C LYS A 2 6.07 20.08 -13.59
N TYR A 3 6.85 19.15 -13.04
CA TYR A 3 8.21 18.87 -13.56
C TYR A 3 8.25 18.31 -14.99
N ALA A 4 7.23 17.54 -15.40
CA ALA A 4 7.15 17.03 -16.77
C ALA A 4 6.79 18.14 -17.78
N ALA A 5 5.90 19.07 -17.38
CA ALA A 5 5.55 20.23 -18.19
C ALA A 5 6.73 21.22 -18.30
N GLU A 6 7.50 21.42 -17.22
CA GLU A 6 8.70 22.26 -17.22
C GLU A 6 9.85 21.64 -18.03
N ALA A 7 10.05 20.32 -17.95
CA ALA A 7 11.00 19.60 -18.79
C ALA A 7 10.62 19.70 -20.28
N PHE A 8 9.33 19.54 -20.60
CA PHE A 8 8.82 19.69 -21.96
C PHE A 8 8.97 21.13 -22.49
N ALA A 9 8.69 22.14 -21.66
CA ALA A 9 8.88 23.55 -22.02
C ALA A 9 10.35 23.92 -22.19
N SER A 10 11.24 23.37 -21.37
CA SER A 10 12.69 23.54 -21.47
C SER A 10 13.27 22.88 -22.73
N LEU A 11 12.83 21.66 -23.05
CA LEU A 11 13.20 20.94 -24.28
C LEU A 11 12.65 21.62 -25.53
N MET A 12 11.41 22.10 -25.51
CA MET A 12 10.84 22.90 -26.60
C MET A 12 11.60 24.21 -26.80
N ARG A 13 12.03 24.88 -25.72
CA ARG A 13 12.93 26.04 -25.81
C ARG A 13 14.28 25.67 -26.39
N LEU A 14 14.85 24.52 -26.03
CA LEU A 14 16.14 24.06 -26.57
C LEU A 14 16.04 23.69 -28.06
N VAL A 15 14.94 23.06 -28.47
CA VAL A 15 14.65 22.74 -29.88
C VAL A 15 14.39 24.03 -30.68
N LEU A 16 13.66 25.00 -30.12
CA LEU A 16 13.51 26.32 -30.72
C LEU A 16 14.85 27.06 -30.80
N LEU A 17 15.69 26.99 -29.77
CA LEU A 17 17.03 27.58 -29.79
C LEU A 17 17.99 26.86 -30.74
N LEU A 18 17.83 25.56 -30.99
CA LEU A 18 18.60 24.85 -32.02
C LEU A 18 18.08 25.19 -33.43
N LYS A 19 16.76 25.39 -33.58
CA LYS A 19 16.14 25.75 -34.86
C LYS A 19 16.31 27.22 -35.23
N TYR A 20 16.42 28.12 -34.24
CA TYR A 20 16.49 29.58 -34.42
C TYR A 20 17.80 30.22 -33.92
N GLY A 21 18.57 29.56 -33.05
CA GLY A 21 19.81 30.10 -32.46
C GLY A 21 21.08 29.81 -33.26
N GLY A 22 20.99 29.01 -34.34
CA GLY A 22 22.08 28.84 -35.31
C GLY A 22 21.99 29.77 -36.52
N CYS A 23 20.91 30.55 -36.64
CA CYS A 23 20.72 31.47 -37.76
C CYS A 23 20.64 32.88 -37.20
N GLU A 24 21.76 33.61 -37.26
CA GLU A 24 21.72 35.06 -37.17
C GLU A 24 20.58 35.59 -38.04
N LEU A 25 19.81 36.52 -37.48
CA LEU A 25 18.79 37.32 -38.15
C LEU A 25 19.40 38.10 -39.33
N LYS A 26 19.61 37.44 -40.47
CA LYS A 26 19.76 38.08 -41.77
C LYS A 26 18.74 37.47 -42.73
N ASN A 27 17.73 38.28 -43.04
CA ASN A 27 16.74 38.11 -44.11
C ASN A 27 15.57 37.16 -43.85
N THR A 28 14.64 37.62 -43.01
CA THR A 28 13.28 37.07 -42.87
C THR A 28 12.42 37.14 -44.15
N GLU A 29 12.86 37.81 -45.22
CA GLU A 29 12.10 37.91 -46.47
C GLU A 29 12.47 36.86 -47.54
N GLN A 30 13.63 36.18 -47.42
CA GLN A 30 14.05 35.18 -48.43
C GLN A 30 13.65 33.73 -48.11
N LEU A 31 13.20 33.43 -46.89
CA LEU A 31 12.83 32.07 -46.48
C LEU A 31 11.47 31.60 -47.02
N ARG A 32 10.65 32.49 -47.59
CA ARG A 32 9.27 32.16 -47.99
C ARG A 32 9.16 31.33 -49.30
N ARG A 33 10.27 31.08 -50.02
CA ARG A 33 10.24 30.38 -51.33
C ARG A 33 11.23 29.22 -51.51
N LYS A 34 12.02 28.86 -50.50
CA LYS A 34 12.97 27.75 -50.65
C LYS A 34 12.34 26.46 -50.12
N GLY A 35 12.09 25.51 -51.01
CA GLY A 35 11.66 24.16 -50.62
C GLY A 35 12.65 23.56 -49.62
N MET A 36 12.11 22.87 -48.61
CA MET A 36 12.90 22.27 -47.54
C MET A 36 13.94 21.31 -48.13
N THR A 37 15.20 21.50 -47.77
CA THR A 37 16.26 20.62 -48.27
C THR A 37 16.19 19.27 -47.54
N LEU A 38 16.52 18.18 -48.23
CA LEU A 38 16.42 16.81 -47.70
C LEU A 38 17.23 16.62 -46.40
N THR A 39 18.34 17.34 -46.26
CA THR A 39 19.18 17.36 -45.07
C THR A 39 18.49 18.04 -43.87
N GLU A 40 17.81 19.17 -44.07
CA GLU A 40 17.01 19.82 -43.02
C GLU A 40 15.87 18.91 -42.53
N LEU A 41 15.26 18.14 -43.43
CA LEU A 41 14.19 17.20 -43.07
C LEU A 41 14.73 16.00 -42.28
N LEU A 42 15.90 15.46 -42.64
CA LEU A 42 16.56 14.39 -41.88
C LEU A 42 16.99 14.86 -40.48
N VAL A 43 17.53 16.07 -40.38
CA VAL A 43 17.89 16.67 -39.08
C VAL A 43 16.64 16.86 -38.23
N ALA A 44 15.57 17.42 -38.80
CA ALA A 44 14.30 17.59 -38.09
C ALA A 44 13.73 16.26 -37.58
N LEU A 45 13.73 15.21 -38.42
CA LEU A 45 13.31 13.87 -38.02
C LEU A 45 14.17 13.31 -36.88
N SER A 46 15.50 13.44 -36.97
CA SER A 46 16.41 12.94 -35.93
C SER A 46 16.22 13.63 -34.58
N VAL A 47 15.96 14.94 -34.59
CA VAL A 47 15.66 15.69 -33.36
C VAL A 47 14.31 15.26 -32.80
N SER A 48 13.28 15.09 -33.64
CA SER A 48 11.96 14.63 -33.21
C SER A 48 12.00 13.22 -32.60
N THR A 49 12.77 12.28 -33.17
CA THR A 49 12.88 10.92 -32.60
C THR A 49 13.55 10.93 -31.24
N VAL A 50 14.63 11.69 -31.06
CA VAL A 50 15.31 11.83 -29.77
C VAL A 50 14.36 12.41 -28.71
N VAL A 51 13.60 13.45 -29.06
CA VAL A 51 12.62 14.05 -28.14
C VAL A 51 11.54 13.04 -27.76
N LEU A 52 11.00 12.29 -28.73
CA LEU A 52 9.99 11.26 -28.47
C LEU A 52 10.51 10.16 -27.54
N LEU A 53 11.74 9.70 -27.74
CA LEU A 53 12.37 8.69 -26.86
C LEU A 53 12.47 9.20 -25.41
N ILE A 54 12.88 10.45 -25.22
CA ILE A 54 12.95 11.06 -23.88
C ILE A 54 11.56 11.13 -23.24
N VAL A 55 10.54 11.57 -23.99
CA VAL A 55 9.16 11.66 -23.49
C VAL A 55 8.63 10.28 -23.09
N VAL A 56 8.87 9.25 -23.90
CA VAL A 56 8.48 7.87 -23.59
C VAL A 56 9.18 7.37 -22.32
N LEU A 57 10.47 7.65 -22.16
CA LEU A 57 11.22 7.28 -20.96
C LEU A 57 10.66 7.96 -19.70
N ILE A 58 10.40 9.27 -19.76
CA ILE A 58 9.82 10.01 -18.63
C ILE A 58 8.43 9.50 -18.29
N THR A 59 7.62 9.21 -19.31
CA THR A 59 6.24 8.73 -19.12
C THR A 59 6.22 7.35 -18.47
N THR A 60 7.05 6.42 -18.95
CA THR A 60 7.16 5.07 -18.37
C THR A 60 7.67 5.09 -16.93
N GLN A 61 8.65 5.94 -16.61
CA GLN A 61 9.10 6.13 -15.22
C GLN A 61 8.01 6.74 -14.34
N SER A 62 7.29 7.75 -14.85
CA SER A 62 6.21 8.40 -14.11
C SER A 62 5.10 7.41 -13.76
N LEU A 63 4.70 6.55 -14.70
CA LEU A 63 3.70 5.50 -14.45
C LEU A 63 4.15 4.51 -13.36
N ARG A 64 5.41 4.09 -13.38
CA ARG A 64 5.98 3.20 -12.35
C ARG A 64 5.95 3.85 -10.97
N ILE A 65 6.33 5.13 -10.89
CA ILE A 65 6.30 5.88 -9.63
C ILE A 65 4.86 6.02 -9.11
N THR A 66 3.90 6.32 -9.98
CA THR A 66 2.49 6.42 -9.59
C THR A 66 1.99 5.09 -9.01
N LYS A 67 2.24 3.96 -9.68
CA LYS A 67 1.85 2.64 -9.18
C LYS A 67 2.48 2.31 -7.82
N ALA A 68 3.77 2.58 -7.66
CA ALA A 68 4.47 2.37 -6.40
C ALA A 68 3.94 3.28 -5.27
N THR A 69 3.55 4.52 -5.61
CA THR A 69 2.98 5.47 -4.65
C THR A 69 1.59 5.05 -4.19
N GLU A 70 0.73 4.64 -5.12
CA GLU A 70 -0.61 4.11 -4.82
C GLU A 70 -0.53 2.85 -3.95
N ALA A 71 0.36 1.92 -4.31
CA ALA A 71 0.63 0.74 -3.50
C ALA A 71 1.09 1.11 -2.08
N SER A 72 2.01 2.08 -1.94
CA SER A 72 2.45 2.57 -0.63
C SER A 72 1.30 3.14 0.19
N MET A 73 0.49 4.02 -0.40
CA MET A 73 -0.64 4.64 0.31
C MET A 73 -1.67 3.62 0.75
N SER A 74 -1.99 2.65 -0.11
CA SER A 74 -2.92 1.56 0.21
C SER A 74 -2.39 0.71 1.37
N LEU A 75 -1.11 0.34 1.35
CA LEU A 75 -0.50 -0.41 2.46
C LEU A 75 -0.49 0.40 3.76
N ASP A 76 -0.17 1.69 3.70
CA ASP A 76 -0.14 2.56 4.87
C ASP A 76 -1.53 2.73 5.50
N GLU A 77 -2.58 2.81 4.68
CA GLU A 77 -3.97 2.79 5.15
C GLU A 77 -4.31 1.48 5.88
N GLN A 78 -3.95 0.33 5.30
CA GLN A 78 -4.24 -0.98 5.90
C GLN A 78 -3.45 -1.21 7.20
N ILE A 79 -2.18 -0.78 7.25
CA ILE A 79 -1.36 -0.81 8.47
C ILE A 79 -1.98 0.08 9.55
N SER A 80 -2.40 1.29 9.22
CA SER A 80 -3.06 2.18 10.18
C SER A 80 -4.41 1.64 10.65
N LYS A 81 -5.20 1.02 9.78
CA LYS A 81 -6.45 0.33 10.14
C LYS A 81 -6.19 -0.83 11.09
N LEU A 82 -5.16 -1.64 10.84
CA LEU A 82 -4.75 -2.72 11.74
C LEU A 82 -4.41 -2.19 13.12
N HIS A 83 -3.51 -1.20 13.21
CA HIS A 83 -3.07 -0.64 14.48
C HIS A 83 -4.22 -0.03 15.29
N SER A 84 -5.03 0.83 14.65
CA SER A 84 -6.16 1.50 15.30
C SER A 84 -7.23 0.51 15.74
N SER A 85 -7.58 -0.46 14.91
CA SER A 85 -8.62 -1.46 15.20
C SER A 85 -8.19 -2.42 16.30
N LEU A 86 -6.95 -2.94 16.28
CA LEU A 86 -6.45 -3.81 17.35
C LEU A 86 -6.42 -3.06 18.69
N ASN A 87 -5.93 -1.82 18.69
CA ASN A 87 -5.90 -1.02 19.91
C ASN A 87 -7.32 -0.74 20.43
N TYR A 88 -8.26 -0.44 19.54
CA TYR A 88 -9.66 -0.22 19.90
C TYR A 88 -10.37 -1.49 20.41
N ILE A 89 -10.20 -2.63 19.74
CA ILE A 89 -10.84 -3.90 20.11
C ILE A 89 -10.34 -4.33 21.49
N ILE A 90 -9.02 -4.37 21.69
CA ILE A 90 -8.41 -4.84 22.93
C ILE A 90 -8.68 -3.88 24.09
N SER A 91 -8.60 -2.56 23.87
CA SER A 91 -8.81 -1.57 24.96
C SER A 91 -10.25 -1.47 25.46
N ARG A 92 -11.25 -1.72 24.61
CA ARG A 92 -12.64 -1.37 24.94
C ARG A 92 -13.34 -2.42 25.83
N GLN A 93 -12.96 -3.69 25.75
CA GLN A 93 -13.86 -4.76 26.24
C GLN A 93 -13.22 -5.98 26.89
N PHE A 94 -11.89 -6.14 26.95
CA PHE A 94 -11.32 -7.43 27.31
C PHE A 94 -10.41 -7.37 28.54
N THR A 95 -10.87 -8.06 29.59
CA THR A 95 -10.20 -8.22 30.88
C THR A 95 -9.31 -9.46 30.93
N ALA A 96 -9.51 -10.40 30.00
CA ALA A 96 -8.72 -11.62 29.91
C ALA A 96 -8.47 -12.03 28.46
N LEU A 97 -7.25 -12.50 28.21
CA LEU A 97 -6.86 -13.16 26.99
C LEU A 97 -7.30 -14.63 27.07
N GLY A 98 -7.96 -15.11 26.04
CA GLY A 98 -8.32 -16.53 25.93
C GLY A 98 -7.15 -17.41 25.51
N SER A 99 -7.40 -18.73 25.52
CA SER A 99 -6.41 -19.71 25.09
C SER A 99 -5.98 -19.44 23.64
N PHE A 100 -4.68 -19.58 23.38
CA PHE A 100 -4.14 -19.50 22.02
C PHE A 100 -4.49 -20.79 21.27
N THR A 101 -5.22 -20.67 20.17
CA THR A 101 -5.45 -21.80 19.27
C THR A 101 -4.25 -21.90 18.34
N TYR A 102 -3.47 -22.96 18.49
CA TYR A 102 -2.43 -23.31 17.53
C TYR A 102 -3.11 -23.93 16.31
N SER A 103 -2.92 -23.34 15.13
CA SER A 103 -3.42 -23.95 13.88
C SER A 103 -2.69 -25.28 13.66
N GLU A 104 -3.44 -26.38 13.56
CA GLU A 104 -2.90 -27.74 13.40
C GLU A 104 -2.13 -27.94 12.07
N ASP A 105 -2.25 -27.03 11.11
CA ASP A 105 -1.65 -27.12 9.78
C ASP A 105 -0.24 -26.48 9.67
N VAL A 106 0.27 -25.84 10.74
CA VAL A 106 1.62 -25.24 10.73
C VAL A 106 2.45 -25.85 11.85
N PRO A 107 3.43 -26.73 11.53
CA PRO A 107 4.34 -27.26 12.53
C PRO A 107 5.23 -26.12 13.01
N GLU A 108 5.14 -25.81 14.30
CA GLU A 108 5.83 -24.73 15.03
C GLU A 108 5.24 -23.31 14.87
N GLY A 109 4.39 -22.93 15.84
CA GLY A 109 4.72 -21.75 16.68
C GLY A 109 4.09 -20.40 16.39
N LYS A 110 3.22 -20.23 15.39
CA LYS A 110 2.60 -18.92 15.10
C LYS A 110 1.14 -18.87 15.56
N VAL A 111 0.85 -18.00 16.53
CA VAL A 111 -0.51 -17.76 17.00
C VAL A 111 -1.21 -16.85 16.00
N GLN A 112 -2.08 -17.40 15.16
CA GLN A 112 -2.81 -16.64 14.12
C GLN A 112 -4.25 -16.30 14.53
N GLU A 113 -4.68 -16.84 15.67
CA GLU A 113 -5.99 -16.65 16.24
C GLU A 113 -5.86 -16.30 17.72
N ILE A 114 -6.64 -15.31 18.14
CA ILE A 114 -6.78 -14.97 19.55
C ILE A 114 -8.25 -14.79 19.88
N THR A 115 -8.67 -15.45 20.95
CA THR A 115 -9.98 -15.23 21.57
C THR A 115 -9.83 -14.28 22.75
N LEU A 116 -10.73 -13.33 22.87
CA LEU A 116 -10.77 -12.32 23.91
C LEU A 116 -12.06 -12.49 24.71
N TYR A 117 -11.93 -12.43 26.04
CA TYR A 117 -13.06 -12.59 26.96
C TYR A 117 -13.38 -11.29 27.69
N SER A 118 -14.64 -10.85 27.57
CA SER A 118 -15.16 -9.70 28.29
C SER A 118 -15.94 -10.19 29.50
N GLY A 119 -15.42 -9.92 30.70
CA GLY A 119 -16.10 -10.26 31.94
C GLY A 119 -15.74 -9.31 33.08
N VAL A 120 -16.73 -8.94 33.88
CA VAL A 120 -16.47 -8.36 35.22
C VAL A 120 -16.13 -9.53 36.14
N PRO A 121 -15.04 -9.48 36.93
CA PRO A 121 -14.78 -10.52 37.92
C PRO A 121 -15.93 -10.54 38.93
N GLY A 122 -16.85 -11.50 38.76
CA GLY A 122 -17.95 -11.77 39.67
C GLY A 122 -17.59 -12.96 40.58
N TYR A 123 -18.17 -12.99 41.78
CA TYR A 123 -17.97 -14.05 42.78
C TYR A 123 -18.50 -15.44 42.38
N SER A 124 -19.16 -15.57 41.22
CA SER A 124 -19.71 -16.81 40.69
C SER A 124 -19.07 -17.16 39.34
N VAL A 125 -18.67 -18.42 39.19
CA VAL A 125 -17.85 -18.98 38.10
C VAL A 125 -18.51 -18.90 36.71
N ASP A 126 -19.81 -18.61 36.62
CA ASP A 126 -20.51 -18.44 35.34
C ASP A 126 -20.51 -16.98 34.88
N VAL A 127 -19.39 -16.58 34.28
CA VAL A 127 -19.25 -15.31 33.57
C VAL A 127 -19.95 -15.44 32.22
N ILE A 128 -21.06 -14.71 32.00
CA ILE A 128 -21.62 -14.49 30.66
C ILE A 128 -20.62 -13.63 29.89
N SER A 129 -19.65 -14.31 29.29
CA SER A 129 -18.49 -13.69 28.67
C SER A 129 -18.87 -13.25 27.26
N ALA A 130 -18.75 -11.96 26.94
CA ALA A 130 -18.78 -11.58 25.53
C ALA A 130 -17.48 -12.09 24.91
N VAL A 131 -17.60 -13.07 24.02
CA VAL A 131 -16.48 -13.70 23.32
C VAL A 131 -16.25 -12.96 22.01
N SER A 132 -15.00 -12.63 21.75
CA SER A 132 -14.60 -12.08 20.48
C SER A 132 -13.32 -12.71 19.98
N THR A 133 -13.27 -13.04 18.70
CA THR A 133 -12.13 -13.71 18.09
C THR A 133 -11.52 -12.83 17.02
N ILE A 134 -10.20 -12.72 17.03
CA ILE A 134 -9.44 -12.12 15.93
C ILE A 134 -8.65 -13.25 15.27
N THR A 135 -8.89 -13.45 13.97
CA THR A 135 -8.32 -14.55 13.21
C THR A 135 -7.72 -14.03 11.93
N TYR A 136 -6.55 -14.54 11.57
CA TYR A 136 -5.99 -14.36 10.25
C TYR A 136 -6.51 -15.42 9.28
N ASP A 137 -7.11 -14.98 8.17
CA ASP A 137 -7.51 -15.83 7.06
C ASP A 137 -6.50 -15.71 5.92
N SER A 138 -5.68 -16.76 5.75
CA SER A 138 -4.64 -16.83 4.73
C SER A 138 -5.20 -16.94 3.30
N SER A 139 -6.39 -17.51 3.14
CA SER A 139 -7.04 -17.68 1.83
C SER A 139 -7.56 -16.34 1.29
N LEU A 140 -8.13 -15.52 2.18
CA LEU A 140 -8.64 -14.20 1.85
C LEU A 140 -7.57 -13.10 1.97
N ARG A 141 -6.44 -13.39 2.62
CA ARG A 141 -5.37 -12.43 2.97
C ARG A 141 -5.90 -11.29 3.83
N LYS A 142 -6.72 -11.62 4.83
CA LYS A 142 -7.41 -10.66 5.70
C LYS A 142 -7.26 -11.04 7.16
N VAL A 143 -7.19 -10.02 8.01
CA VAL A 143 -7.37 -10.19 9.46
C VAL A 143 -8.82 -9.85 9.77
N ILE A 144 -9.53 -10.77 10.40
CA ILE A 144 -10.97 -10.71 10.62
C ILE A 144 -11.24 -10.68 12.12
N HIS A 145 -12.19 -9.85 12.52
CA HIS A 145 -12.73 -9.74 13.85
C HIS A 145 -14.14 -10.30 13.89
N GLN A 146 -14.37 -11.30 14.71
CA GLN A 146 -15.68 -11.91 14.92
C GLN A 146 -16.16 -11.64 16.34
N TYR A 147 -17.42 -11.22 16.47
CA TYR A 147 -18.04 -10.94 17.77
C TYR A 147 -19.55 -11.11 17.70
N TYR A 148 -20.17 -11.39 18.85
CA TYR A 148 -21.62 -11.42 18.95
C TYR A 148 -22.15 -10.01 19.21
N ASN A 149 -23.13 -9.59 18.40
CA ASN A 149 -23.82 -8.31 18.61
C ASN A 149 -24.81 -8.39 19.79
N LYS A 150 -25.43 -7.26 20.15
CA LYS A 150 -26.43 -7.19 21.22
C LYS A 150 -27.67 -8.07 20.97
N SER A 151 -27.90 -8.47 19.72
CA SER A 151 -28.99 -9.35 19.31
C SER A 151 -28.61 -10.84 19.33
N GLY A 152 -27.39 -11.17 19.75
CA GLY A 152 -26.88 -12.54 19.80
C GLY A 152 -26.49 -13.12 18.43
N SER A 153 -26.44 -12.30 17.38
CA SER A 153 -25.98 -12.73 16.06
C SER A 153 -24.46 -12.57 15.94
N LEU A 154 -23.80 -13.55 15.34
CA LEU A 154 -22.38 -13.47 15.01
C LEU A 154 -22.18 -12.45 13.89
N VAL A 155 -21.34 -11.45 14.14
CA VAL A 155 -20.94 -10.42 13.20
C VAL A 155 -19.45 -10.57 12.91
N SER A 156 -19.09 -10.38 11.65
CA SER A 156 -17.72 -10.40 11.17
C SER A 156 -17.35 -9.03 10.61
N SER A 157 -16.20 -8.51 11.02
CA SER A 157 -15.63 -7.25 10.57
C SER A 157 -14.20 -7.47 10.07
N VAL A 158 -13.85 -6.87 8.93
CA VAL A 158 -12.48 -6.95 8.40
C VAL A 158 -11.64 -5.87 9.06
N ILE A 159 -10.58 -6.29 9.75
CA ILE A 159 -9.62 -5.39 10.41
C ILE A 159 -8.66 -4.80 9.38
N ALA A 160 -8.10 -5.66 8.53
CA ALA A 160 -7.09 -5.31 7.55
C ALA A 160 -7.11 -6.28 6.38
N GLU A 161 -6.74 -5.78 5.20
CA GLU A 161 -6.64 -6.53 3.95
C GLU A 161 -5.20 -6.53 3.43
N ASN A 162 -4.94 -7.35 2.41
CA ASN A 162 -3.62 -7.53 1.79
C ASN A 162 -2.55 -8.08 2.75
N VAL A 163 -2.97 -8.87 3.73
CA VAL A 163 -2.11 -9.47 4.75
C VAL A 163 -1.67 -10.86 4.28
N VAL A 164 -0.37 -11.02 4.02
CA VAL A 164 0.24 -12.27 3.56
C VAL A 164 0.73 -13.14 4.72
N GLU A 165 1.03 -12.50 5.84
CA GLU A 165 1.45 -13.18 7.05
C GLU A 165 0.98 -12.37 8.25
N PHE A 166 0.48 -13.04 9.27
CA PHE A 166 0.06 -12.41 10.50
C PHE A 166 0.33 -13.35 11.66
N GLU A 167 0.89 -12.83 12.75
CA GLU A 167 1.14 -13.57 13.97
C GLU A 167 0.94 -12.68 15.19
N PHE A 168 0.33 -13.25 16.22
CA PHE A 168 0.39 -12.78 17.58
C PHE A 168 1.59 -13.43 18.27
N ASP A 169 2.28 -12.63 19.07
CA ASP A 169 3.36 -13.06 19.95
C ASP A 169 2.99 -12.64 21.38
N PRO A 170 2.43 -13.57 22.19
CA PRO A 170 2.07 -13.27 23.55
C PRO A 170 3.31 -13.27 24.44
N VAL A 171 3.61 -12.13 25.05
CA VAL A 171 4.77 -11.98 25.94
C VAL A 171 4.42 -12.55 27.32
N PRO A 172 5.05 -13.65 27.77
CA PRO A 172 4.70 -14.31 29.03
C PRO A 172 4.82 -13.35 30.22
N LEU A 173 3.91 -13.48 31.19
CA LEU A 173 3.92 -12.73 32.46
C LEU A 173 3.83 -11.20 32.30
N THR A 174 3.36 -10.71 31.15
CA THR A 174 3.12 -9.28 30.92
C THR A 174 1.68 -9.02 30.54
N SER A 175 1.24 -7.76 30.69
CA SER A 175 -0.06 -7.30 30.22
C SER A 175 -0.04 -6.85 28.76
N TYR A 176 0.91 -7.34 27.95
CA TYR A 176 1.10 -6.92 26.56
C TYR A 176 0.94 -8.09 25.60
N LEU A 177 0.22 -7.82 24.51
CA LEU A 177 0.11 -8.67 23.34
C LEU A 177 0.86 -7.99 22.20
N THR A 178 1.91 -8.61 21.70
CA THR A 178 2.57 -8.15 20.48
C THR A 178 2.00 -8.85 19.25
N TYR A 179 2.07 -8.18 18.11
CA TYR A 179 1.68 -8.75 16.83
C TYR A 179 2.60 -8.26 15.73
N ARG A 180 2.72 -9.07 14.69
CA ARG A 180 3.44 -8.77 13.46
C ARG A 180 2.59 -9.16 12.28
N ALA A 181 2.61 -8.32 11.26
CA ALA A 181 1.86 -8.48 10.02
C ALA A 181 2.75 -8.12 8.84
N THR A 182 2.71 -8.93 7.79
CA THR A 182 3.35 -8.64 6.50
C THR A 182 2.27 -8.36 5.48
N PHE A 183 2.27 -7.15 4.95
CA PHE A 183 1.35 -6.69 3.92
C PHE A 183 2.01 -6.72 2.55
N THR A 184 1.30 -7.15 1.53
CA THR A 184 1.76 -7.08 0.14
C THR A 184 0.67 -6.56 -0.78
N TYR A 185 0.98 -5.52 -1.53
CA TYR A 185 0.11 -5.00 -2.58
C TYR A 185 0.44 -5.67 -3.90
N PHE A 186 -0.57 -6.25 -4.54
CA PHE A 186 -0.44 -6.98 -5.80
C PHE A 186 -0.98 -6.11 -6.95
N ASP A 187 -0.35 -6.19 -8.13
CA ASP A 187 -0.91 -5.56 -9.33
C ASP A 187 -2.26 -6.25 -9.66
N PRO A 188 -3.37 -5.50 -9.78
CA PRO A 188 -4.68 -6.11 -10.05
C PRO A 188 -4.76 -6.84 -11.39
N VAL A 189 -3.84 -6.58 -12.33
CA VAL A 189 -3.84 -7.19 -13.66
C VAL A 189 -2.93 -8.42 -13.73
N SER A 190 -1.70 -8.34 -13.22
CA SER A 190 -0.74 -9.44 -13.30
C SER A 190 -0.65 -10.29 -12.04
N ASN A 191 -1.26 -9.82 -10.94
CA ASN A 191 -1.16 -10.41 -9.59
C ASN A 191 0.30 -10.53 -9.10
N ASP A 192 1.22 -9.75 -9.67
CA ASP A 192 2.60 -9.68 -9.21
C ASP A 192 2.71 -8.77 -7.98
N PRO A 193 3.57 -9.10 -6.99
CA PRO A 193 3.80 -8.23 -5.85
C PRO A 193 4.50 -6.94 -6.30
N ILE A 194 3.88 -5.79 -6.05
CA ILE A 194 4.46 -4.47 -6.32
C ILE A 194 5.29 -4.01 -5.12
N LEU A 195 4.73 -4.14 -3.92
CA LEU A 195 5.33 -3.63 -2.69
C LEU A 195 4.95 -4.53 -1.53
N THR A 196 5.93 -4.84 -0.69
CA THR A 196 5.74 -5.57 0.57
C THR A 196 6.24 -4.72 1.73
N ARG A 197 5.49 -4.69 2.82
CA ARG A 197 5.86 -4.02 4.07
C ARG A 197 5.53 -4.90 5.26
N SER A 198 6.42 -4.92 6.25
CA SER A 198 6.12 -5.52 7.54
C SER A 198 5.79 -4.42 8.54
N ALA A 199 4.77 -4.65 9.36
CA ALA A 199 4.36 -3.79 10.46
C ALA A 199 4.14 -4.65 11.69
N GLY A 200 4.42 -4.08 12.86
CA GLY A 200 4.20 -4.74 14.14
C GLY A 200 3.86 -3.73 15.21
N GLY A 201 3.22 -4.21 16.26
CA GLY A 201 2.79 -3.37 17.36
C GLY A 201 2.63 -4.15 18.65
N ALA A 202 2.37 -3.42 19.72
CA ALA A 202 2.04 -3.97 21.02
C ALA A 202 0.75 -3.33 21.52
N VAL A 203 -0.16 -4.12 22.08
CA VAL A 203 -1.36 -3.63 22.73
C VAL A 203 -1.39 -4.11 24.17
N ARG A 204 -1.82 -3.25 25.08
CA ARG A 204 -1.92 -3.56 26.51
C ARG A 204 -3.34 -4.01 26.85
N PHE A 205 -3.45 -5.06 27.65
CA PHE A 205 -4.69 -5.48 28.32
C PHE A 205 -4.68 -5.04 29.79
N TYR A 206 -5.88 -4.91 30.38
CA TYR A 206 -6.08 -4.41 31.75
C TYR A 206 -6.88 -5.38 32.60
#